data_AF-A0A814LSE6-F1
#
_entry.id   AF-A0A814LSE6-F1
#
_cell.length_a   1.000
_cell.length_b   1.000
_cell.length_c   1.000
_cell.angle_alpha   90.00
_cell.angle_beta   90.00
_cell.angle_gamma   90.00
#
_symmetry.space_group_name_H-M   'P 1'
#
loop_
_entity.id
_entity.type
_entity.pdbx_description
1 polymer ?
#
loop_
_entity_poly.entity_id
_entity_poly.type
_entity_poly.pdbx_seq_one_letter_code
_entity_poly.pdbx_strand_id
1 'polypeptide(L)'
;MLMRNSDFTDRILNFTLTYRIYLSEKSCSMDQNVENIFINALSINCEKAKIYKSNSKMSYNDIIYISEILNYITIVMIPIISIITIITNIMNLKILNNIKPNETTASNKLMKLNSLINLIYSVIYCTHLINKCIYVNGIFCSTILREKATQLFEVIFVEFFLSLLKIWSNVLIIGISWLRLSLLIKDEFWVKKCIKFQRQKKAKILAKFLFLISILISIDKLFIVRVNENLLVIDENYYEEFPNKNSFISVLYRDINSKQGNKNVLFTGKISYIFYLLNFVNFILNDVFIYLLMLIIDIIMVYYLKKQIKAKKDLRKKCKTDNKFKKSLENLESKIS
;
A
#
# COMPACT_ATOMS: atom_id res chain seq x y z
N MET A 1 17.54 -22.90 -21.23
CA MET A 1 16.88 -24.22 -21.23
C MET A 1 15.40 -23.94 -20.97
N LEU A 2 14.60 -23.78 -22.03
CA LEU A 2 13.18 -23.43 -21.94
C LEU A 2 12.40 -24.73 -21.72
N MET A 3 11.99 -25.03 -20.48
CA MET A 3 10.99 -26.07 -20.25
C MET A 3 9.67 -25.67 -20.93
N ARG A 4 9.00 -26.65 -21.56
CA ARG A 4 7.78 -26.46 -22.35
C ARG A 4 6.66 -25.86 -21.50
N ASN A 5 6.07 -24.76 -21.99
CA ASN A 5 4.87 -24.10 -21.45
C ASN A 5 3.63 -25.02 -21.27
N SER A 6 3.61 -26.24 -21.81
CA SER A 6 2.47 -27.17 -21.67
C SER A 6 2.26 -27.63 -20.22
N ASP A 7 3.33 -27.70 -19.43
CA ASP A 7 3.26 -28.17 -18.03
C ASP A 7 2.60 -27.13 -17.10
N PHE A 8 2.61 -25.84 -17.49
CA PHE A 8 2.05 -24.75 -16.69
C PHE A 8 0.52 -24.75 -16.68
N THR A 9 -0.11 -24.82 -17.85
CA THR A 9 -1.57 -24.85 -17.97
C THR A 9 -2.11 -26.08 -17.26
N ASP A 10 -1.45 -27.23 -17.40
CA ASP A 10 -1.87 -28.48 -16.76
C ASP A 10 -1.68 -28.43 -15.23
N ARG A 11 -0.62 -27.78 -14.71
CA ARG A 11 -0.42 -27.62 -13.26
C ARG A 11 -1.36 -26.59 -12.63
N ILE A 12 -1.62 -25.46 -13.29
CA ILE A 12 -2.64 -24.50 -12.84
C ILE A 12 -4.03 -25.13 -12.94
N LEU A 13 -4.32 -25.86 -14.02
CA LEU A 13 -5.57 -26.57 -14.18
C LEU A 13 -5.70 -27.65 -13.10
N ASN A 14 -4.65 -28.41 -12.77
CA ASN A 14 -4.68 -29.38 -11.69
C ASN A 14 -4.82 -28.73 -10.31
N PHE A 15 -4.13 -27.61 -10.06
CA PHE A 15 -4.30 -26.83 -8.83
C PHE A 15 -5.73 -26.29 -8.72
N THR A 16 -6.21 -25.59 -9.75
CA THR A 16 -7.58 -25.07 -9.77
C THR A 16 -8.62 -26.19 -9.75
N LEU A 17 -8.43 -27.32 -10.40
CA LEU A 17 -9.35 -28.47 -10.32
C LEU A 17 -9.35 -29.06 -8.91
N THR A 18 -8.17 -29.27 -8.31
CA THR A 18 -8.04 -29.75 -6.94
C THR A 18 -8.78 -28.81 -5.98
N TYR A 19 -8.55 -27.49 -6.07
CA TYR A 19 -9.19 -26.50 -5.18
C TYR A 19 -10.64 -26.13 -5.55
N ARG A 20 -11.06 -26.25 -6.81
CA ARG A 20 -12.44 -26.03 -7.28
C ARG A 20 -13.36 -27.17 -6.85
N ILE A 21 -12.84 -28.40 -6.77
CA ILE A 21 -13.55 -29.53 -6.15
C ILE A 21 -13.88 -29.20 -4.68
N TYR A 22 -12.99 -28.50 -3.95
CA TYR A 22 -13.24 -28.10 -2.56
C TYR A 22 -14.22 -26.93 -2.39
N LEU A 23 -14.35 -26.03 -3.37
CA LEU A 23 -15.30 -24.90 -3.29
C LEU A 23 -16.72 -25.26 -3.75
N SER A 24 -16.91 -26.39 -4.44
CA SER A 24 -18.21 -26.87 -4.93
C SER A 24 -19.02 -27.66 -3.88
N GLU A 25 -18.55 -27.80 -2.64
CA GLU A 25 -19.20 -28.62 -1.60
C GLU A 25 -20.49 -28.01 -1.00
N LYS A 26 -21.00 -26.87 -1.48
CA LYS A 26 -22.13 -26.17 -0.83
C LYS A 26 -23.41 -25.96 -1.60
N SER A 27 -23.63 -26.66 -2.72
CA SER A 27 -24.95 -26.64 -3.36
C SER A 27 -25.27 -27.95 -4.09
N CYS A 28 -25.44 -29.02 -3.33
CA CYS A 28 -26.37 -30.09 -3.70
C CYS A 28 -27.67 -29.90 -2.90
N SER A 29 -28.40 -28.82 -3.19
CA SER A 29 -29.83 -28.75 -2.92
C SER A 29 -30.53 -28.72 -4.27
N MET A 30 -30.79 -29.92 -4.81
CA MET A 30 -31.63 -30.08 -5.98
C MET A 30 -33.08 -29.95 -5.53
N ASP A 31 -33.71 -28.86 -5.98
CA ASP A 31 -35.14 -28.67 -5.99
C ASP A 31 -35.77 -29.77 -6.85
N GLN A 32 -36.80 -30.42 -6.33
CA GLN A 32 -37.56 -31.43 -7.04
C GLN A 32 -38.44 -30.75 -8.07
N ASN A 33 -38.04 -30.81 -9.34
CA ASN A 33 -38.88 -30.94 -10.54
C ASN A 33 -38.15 -30.29 -11.71
N VAL A 34 -37.43 -31.11 -12.48
CA VAL A 34 -37.25 -31.06 -13.95
C VAL A 34 -36.09 -32.02 -14.28
N GLU A 35 -36.28 -32.80 -15.35
CA GLU A 35 -35.29 -33.70 -16.02
C GLU A 35 -35.00 -35.10 -15.44
N ASN A 36 -35.94 -36.02 -15.70
CA ASN A 36 -35.81 -37.47 -15.50
C ASN A 36 -34.96 -38.22 -16.55
N ILE A 37 -34.10 -37.55 -17.34
CA ILE A 37 -33.24 -38.25 -18.33
C ILE A 37 -31.74 -37.95 -18.11
N PHE A 38 -31.38 -36.85 -17.46
CA PHE A 38 -29.97 -36.55 -17.14
C PHE A 38 -29.53 -36.97 -15.73
N ILE A 39 -30.47 -37.31 -14.83
CA ILE A 39 -30.17 -37.59 -13.42
C ILE A 39 -29.61 -39.01 -13.18
N ASN A 40 -29.95 -40.01 -13.98
CA ASN A 40 -29.45 -41.39 -13.75
C ASN A 40 -27.97 -41.59 -14.10
N ALA A 41 -27.38 -40.72 -14.92
CA ALA A 41 -25.93 -40.74 -15.16
C ALA A 41 -25.13 -39.97 -14.09
N LEU A 42 -25.77 -39.03 -13.39
CA LEU A 42 -25.13 -38.21 -12.34
C LEU A 42 -25.37 -38.73 -10.92
N SER A 43 -26.45 -39.47 -10.66
CA SER A 43 -26.78 -39.99 -9.32
C SER A 43 -25.92 -41.19 -8.90
N ILE A 44 -25.39 -41.97 -9.86
CA ILE A 44 -24.63 -43.19 -9.57
C ILE A 44 -23.21 -42.90 -9.03
N ASN A 45 -22.70 -41.66 -9.15
CA ASN A 45 -21.38 -41.29 -8.63
C ASN A 45 -21.40 -40.46 -7.33
N CYS A 46 -22.57 -40.11 -6.78
CA CYS A 46 -22.64 -39.38 -5.51
C CYS A 46 -22.52 -40.28 -4.26
N GLU A 47 -22.91 -41.55 -4.33
CA GLU A 47 -22.85 -42.46 -3.16
C GLU A 47 -21.44 -42.99 -2.84
N LYS A 48 -20.46 -42.78 -3.72
CA LYS A 48 -19.05 -43.15 -3.50
C LYS A 48 -18.12 -41.96 -3.27
N ALA A 49 -18.65 -40.75 -3.13
CA ALA A 49 -17.88 -39.63 -2.61
C ALA A 49 -17.70 -39.83 -1.09
N LYS A 50 -16.78 -40.73 -0.71
CA LYS A 50 -16.18 -40.68 0.63
C LYS A 50 -15.72 -39.24 0.83
N ILE A 51 -16.38 -38.53 1.75
CA ILE A 51 -15.94 -37.23 2.22
C ILE A 51 -14.58 -37.46 2.85
N TYR A 52 -13.53 -37.34 2.03
CA TYR A 52 -12.17 -37.23 2.50
C TYR A 52 -12.13 -35.89 3.21
N LYS A 53 -12.38 -35.93 4.52
CA LYS A 53 -12.16 -34.80 5.42
C LYS A 53 -10.67 -34.50 5.33
N SER A 54 -10.31 -33.63 4.39
CA SER A 54 -8.95 -33.21 4.12
C SER A 54 -8.48 -32.42 5.34
N ASN A 55 -7.90 -33.13 6.31
CA ASN A 55 -7.00 -32.56 7.31
C ASN A 55 -5.65 -32.18 6.68
N SER A 56 -5.61 -31.90 5.36
CA SER A 56 -4.38 -31.45 4.72
C SER A 56 -4.05 -30.06 5.25
N LYS A 57 -3.14 -30.04 6.22
CA LYS A 57 -2.44 -28.83 6.59
C LYS A 57 -1.75 -28.35 5.33
N MET A 58 -1.93 -27.06 5.04
CA MET A 58 -1.27 -26.37 3.95
C MET A 58 0.22 -26.76 3.93
N SER A 59 0.66 -27.39 2.84
CA SER A 59 2.05 -27.83 2.73
C SER A 59 2.96 -26.61 2.50
N TYR A 60 4.25 -26.76 2.79
CA TYR A 60 5.23 -25.72 2.50
C TYR A 60 5.26 -25.33 1.01
N ASN A 61 5.04 -26.30 0.12
CA ASN A 61 4.96 -26.06 -1.32
C ASN A 61 3.75 -25.18 -1.69
N ASP A 62 2.60 -25.38 -1.04
CA ASP A 62 1.40 -24.56 -1.28
C ASP A 62 1.63 -23.09 -0.91
N ILE A 63 2.37 -22.84 0.18
CA ILE A 63 2.75 -21.48 0.61
C ILE A 63 3.65 -20.81 -0.43
N ILE A 64 4.64 -21.54 -0.96
CA ILE A 64 5.50 -21.04 -2.03
C ILE A 64 4.67 -20.69 -3.26
N TYR A 65 3.79 -21.60 -3.72
CA TYR A 65 2.95 -21.34 -4.89
C TYR A 65 2.05 -20.12 -4.73
N ILE A 66 1.42 -19.96 -3.56
CA ILE A 66 0.60 -18.78 -3.28
C ILE A 66 1.44 -17.50 -3.26
N SER A 67 2.63 -17.53 -2.66
CA SER A 67 3.55 -16.40 -2.67
C SER A 67 3.92 -15.99 -4.11
N GLU A 68 4.17 -16.95 -4.99
CA GLU A 68 4.50 -16.69 -6.40
C GLU A 68 3.31 -16.13 -7.18
N ILE A 69 2.10 -16.64 -6.95
CA ILE A 69 0.86 -16.09 -7.56
C ILE A 69 0.67 -14.63 -7.10
N LEU A 70 0.89 -14.34 -5.82
CA LEU A 70 0.81 -12.98 -5.29
C LEU A 70 1.89 -12.06 -5.90
N ASN A 71 3.10 -12.57 -6.09
CA ASN A 71 4.17 -11.85 -6.79
C ASN A 71 3.79 -11.57 -8.25
N TYR A 72 3.18 -12.54 -8.95
CA TYR A 72 2.68 -12.37 -10.31
C TYR A 72 1.60 -11.29 -10.40
N ILE A 73 0.58 -11.37 -9.54
CA ILE A 73 -0.46 -10.34 -9.46
C ILE A 73 0.18 -8.97 -9.19
N THR A 74 1.17 -8.91 -8.30
CA THR A 74 1.88 -7.67 -7.99
C THR A 74 2.59 -7.09 -9.21
N ILE A 75 3.31 -7.90 -9.99
CA ILE A 75 3.99 -7.46 -11.22
C ILE A 75 2.99 -6.88 -12.23
N VAL A 76 1.82 -7.51 -12.38
CA VAL A 76 0.77 -7.02 -13.30
C VAL A 76 0.10 -5.74 -12.78
N MET A 77 -0.14 -5.65 -11.47
CA MET A 77 -0.87 -4.53 -10.86
C MET A 77 -0.03 -3.27 -10.68
N ILE A 78 1.28 -3.40 -10.41
CA ILE A 78 2.20 -2.26 -10.25
C ILE A 78 2.10 -1.23 -11.39
N PRO A 79 2.26 -1.60 -12.68
CA PRO A 79 2.22 -0.63 -13.78
C PRO A 79 0.84 0.01 -13.91
N ILE A 80 -0.24 -0.77 -13.75
CA ILE A 80 -1.62 -0.27 -13.83
C ILE A 80 -1.86 0.80 -12.77
N ILE A 81 -1.56 0.48 -11.50
CA ILE A 81 -1.74 1.42 -10.38
C ILE A 81 -0.86 2.66 -10.55
N SER A 82 0.38 2.49 -11.02
CA SER A 82 1.32 3.60 -11.21
C SER A 82 0.87 4.53 -12.32
N ILE A 83 0.40 4.02 -13.47
CA ILE A 83 -0.14 4.83 -14.57
C ILE A 83 -1.38 5.62 -14.09
N ILE A 84 -2.32 4.96 -13.41
CA ILE A 84 -3.50 5.63 -12.85
C ILE A 84 -3.08 6.75 -11.89
N THR A 85 -2.09 6.48 -11.04
CA THR A 85 -1.58 7.46 -10.07
C THR A 85 -0.88 8.64 -10.76
N ILE A 86 -0.10 8.39 -11.81
CA ILE A 86 0.54 9.44 -12.62
C ILE A 86 -0.53 10.34 -13.26
N ILE A 87 -1.50 9.76 -13.97
CA ILE A 87 -2.58 10.52 -14.63
C ILE A 87 -3.35 11.37 -13.61
N THR A 88 -3.75 10.75 -12.49
CA THR A 88 -4.52 11.43 -11.43
C THR A 88 -3.73 12.61 -10.84
N ASN A 89 -2.44 12.44 -10.56
CA ASN A 89 -1.63 13.50 -9.98
C ASN A 89 -1.28 14.60 -11.00
N ILE A 90 -1.09 14.29 -12.29
CA ILE A 90 -0.96 15.30 -13.36
C ILE A 90 -2.22 16.14 -13.46
N MET A 91 -3.39 15.50 -13.45
CA MET A 91 -4.69 16.19 -13.47
C MET A 91 -4.84 17.11 -12.25
N ASN A 92 -4.51 16.61 -11.05
CA ASN A 92 -4.55 17.41 -9.82
C ASN A 92 -3.63 18.63 -9.89
N LEU A 93 -2.39 18.46 -10.37
CA LEU A 93 -1.46 19.57 -10.55
C LEU A 93 -1.99 20.60 -11.56
N LYS A 94 -2.56 20.16 -12.67
CA LYS A 94 -3.17 21.04 -13.68
C LYS A 94 -4.33 21.85 -13.10
N ILE A 95 -5.25 21.20 -12.39
CA ILE A 95 -6.38 21.87 -11.73
C ILE A 95 -5.87 22.89 -10.71
N LEU A 96 -4.94 22.51 -9.85
CA LEU A 96 -4.41 23.38 -8.80
C LEU A 96 -3.58 24.54 -9.37
N ASN A 97 -2.95 24.38 -10.53
CA ASN A 97 -2.21 25.45 -11.22
C ASN A 97 -3.13 26.47 -11.90
N ASN A 98 -4.34 26.07 -12.29
CA ASN A 98 -5.33 26.98 -12.87
C ASN A 98 -6.07 27.83 -11.83
N ILE A 99 -5.97 27.51 -10.53
CA ILE A 99 -6.55 28.34 -9.46
C ILE A 99 -5.75 29.64 -9.35
N LYS A 100 -6.44 30.79 -9.38
CA LYS A 100 -5.83 32.13 -9.31
C LYS A 100 -4.92 32.26 -8.08
N PRO A 101 -3.75 32.93 -8.20
CA PRO A 101 -2.77 33.01 -7.11
C PRO A 101 -3.34 33.65 -5.84
N ASN A 102 -4.25 34.61 -5.97
CA ASN A 102 -4.90 35.31 -4.85
C ASN A 102 -5.85 34.40 -4.03
N GLU A 103 -6.27 33.27 -4.58
CA GLU A 103 -7.15 32.29 -3.92
C GLU A 103 -6.37 31.06 -3.39
N THR A 104 -5.04 31.05 -3.53
CA THR A 104 -4.24 29.89 -3.13
C THR A 104 -4.14 29.75 -1.61
N THR A 105 -4.98 28.88 -1.05
CA THR A 105 -4.89 28.49 0.36
C THR A 105 -3.61 27.71 0.66
N ALA A 106 -3.17 27.71 1.91
CA ALA A 106 -2.06 26.86 2.36
C ALA A 106 -2.31 25.36 2.06
N SER A 107 -3.58 24.93 2.13
CA SER A 107 -4.00 23.57 1.75
C SER A 107 -3.71 23.28 0.29
N ASN A 108 -3.96 24.21 -0.63
CA ASN A 108 -3.71 24.01 -2.06
C ASN A 108 -2.21 23.84 -2.33
N LYS A 109 -1.34 24.60 -1.65
CA LYS A 109 0.12 24.48 -1.78
C LYS A 109 0.63 23.11 -1.31
N LEU A 110 0.14 22.62 -0.18
CA LEU A 110 0.48 21.28 0.31
C LEU A 110 -0.06 20.18 -0.61
N MET A 111 -1.28 20.34 -1.13
CA MET A 111 -1.86 19.39 -2.08
C MET A 111 -1.07 19.32 -3.39
N LYS A 112 -0.56 20.46 -3.90
CA LYS A 112 0.37 20.50 -5.04
C LYS A 112 1.65 19.72 -4.74
N LEU A 113 2.27 19.98 -3.58
CA LEU A 113 3.49 19.29 -3.17
C LEU A 113 3.26 17.77 -3.03
N ASN A 114 2.14 17.37 -2.43
CA ASN A 114 1.77 15.97 -2.29
C ASN A 114 1.58 15.28 -3.66
N SER A 115 0.92 15.96 -4.61
CA SER A 115 0.77 15.43 -5.97
C SER A 115 2.09 15.31 -6.71
N LEU A 116 3.03 16.23 -6.51
CA LEU A 116 4.39 16.12 -7.07
C LEU A 116 5.15 14.92 -6.49
N ILE A 117 5.09 14.73 -5.17
CA ILE A 117 5.75 13.59 -4.49
C ILE A 117 5.16 12.26 -4.96
N ASN A 118 3.83 12.17 -5.04
CA ASN A 118 3.17 10.96 -5.55
C ASN A 118 3.51 10.69 -7.01
N LEU A 119 3.70 11.72 -7.83
CA LEU A 119 4.14 11.56 -9.21
C LEU A 119 5.56 10.97 -9.26
N ILE A 120 6.51 11.52 -8.51
CA ILE A 120 7.88 10.98 -8.42
C ILE A 120 7.85 9.54 -7.89
N TYR A 121 7.07 9.28 -6.84
CA TYR A 121 6.87 7.96 -6.27
C TYR A 121 6.40 6.95 -7.34
N SER A 122 5.36 7.28 -8.11
CA SER A 122 4.84 6.38 -9.14
C SER A 122 5.79 6.17 -10.31
N VAL A 123 6.59 7.17 -10.70
CA VAL A 123 7.62 6.97 -11.73
C VAL A 123 8.69 5.98 -11.26
N ILE A 124 9.20 6.14 -10.04
CA ILE A 124 10.18 5.20 -9.46
C ILE A 124 9.53 3.82 -9.28
N TYR A 125 8.29 3.75 -8.85
CA TYR A 125 7.59 2.48 -8.66
C TYR A 125 7.31 1.75 -9.97
N CYS A 126 7.08 2.45 -11.09
CA CYS A 126 7.05 1.84 -12.42
C CYS A 126 8.38 1.16 -12.76
N THR A 127 9.50 1.82 -12.47
CA THR A 127 10.85 1.28 -12.79
C THR A 127 11.24 0.06 -11.96
N HIS A 128 10.57 -0.18 -10.83
CA HIS A 128 10.80 -1.35 -9.97
C HIS A 128 10.57 -2.68 -10.70
N LEU A 129 9.75 -2.71 -11.76
CA LEU A 129 9.53 -3.91 -12.57
C LEU A 129 10.82 -4.46 -13.21
N ILE A 130 11.80 -3.59 -13.45
CA ILE A 130 13.13 -3.98 -13.96
C ILE A 130 13.85 -4.92 -12.98
N ASN A 131 13.52 -4.83 -11.69
CA ASN A 131 14.16 -5.56 -10.60
C ASN A 131 13.32 -6.75 -10.11
N LYS A 132 12.25 -7.10 -10.81
CA LYS A 132 11.40 -8.25 -10.44
C LYS A 132 11.70 -9.47 -11.29
N CYS A 133 11.66 -10.62 -10.62
CA CYS A 133 11.73 -11.92 -11.27
C CYS A 133 10.80 -12.89 -10.53
N ILE A 134 10.06 -13.68 -11.29
CA ILE A 134 9.17 -14.74 -10.83
C ILE A 134 9.84 -16.04 -11.27
N TYR A 135 10.41 -16.75 -10.31
CA TYR A 135 11.30 -17.88 -10.56
C TYR A 135 10.53 -19.15 -10.88
N VAL A 136 9.43 -19.40 -10.17
CA VAL A 136 8.63 -20.60 -10.41
C VAL A 136 7.94 -20.41 -11.77
N ASN A 137 8.51 -21.06 -12.80
CA ASN A 137 8.13 -21.07 -14.21
C ASN A 137 8.78 -20.01 -15.13
N GLY A 138 9.65 -19.12 -14.62
CA GLY A 138 10.38 -18.16 -15.47
C GLY A 138 9.51 -17.23 -16.34
N ILE A 139 8.25 -17.02 -15.93
CA ILE A 139 7.25 -16.27 -16.72
C ILE A 139 7.70 -14.83 -16.94
N PHE A 140 8.31 -14.23 -15.93
CA PHE A 140 8.84 -12.88 -15.99
C PHE A 140 10.14 -12.81 -15.20
N CYS A 141 11.26 -12.60 -15.87
CA CYS A 141 12.53 -12.31 -15.24
C CYS A 141 13.28 -11.32 -16.10
N SER A 142 13.56 -10.14 -15.54
CA SER A 142 14.37 -9.14 -16.22
C SER A 142 15.80 -9.64 -16.42
N THR A 143 16.32 -9.55 -17.64
CA THR A 143 17.69 -9.96 -17.97
C THR A 143 18.74 -9.10 -17.26
N ILE A 144 18.41 -7.82 -17.02
CA ILE A 144 19.31 -6.84 -16.40
C ILE A 144 19.24 -6.85 -14.87
N LEU A 145 18.33 -7.63 -14.26
CA LEU A 145 18.16 -7.76 -12.81
C LEU A 145 19.49 -8.01 -12.07
N ARG A 146 20.33 -8.85 -12.67
CA ARG A 146 21.57 -9.32 -12.05
C ARG A 146 22.67 -8.27 -12.09
N GLU A 147 22.58 -7.28 -12.96
CA GLU A 147 23.63 -6.26 -13.07
C GLU A 147 23.77 -5.49 -11.76
N LYS A 148 25.01 -5.21 -11.37
CA LYS A 148 25.33 -4.48 -10.14
C LYS A 148 24.63 -3.11 -10.09
N ALA A 149 24.54 -2.42 -11.23
CA ALA A 149 23.86 -1.14 -11.35
C ALA A 149 22.36 -1.25 -11.04
N THR A 150 21.70 -2.26 -11.60
CA THR A 150 20.28 -2.57 -11.39
C THR A 150 19.97 -2.92 -9.93
N GLN A 151 20.83 -3.73 -9.30
CA GLN A 151 20.73 -4.02 -7.87
C GLN A 151 20.93 -2.77 -7.00
N LEU A 152 21.92 -1.93 -7.29
CA LEU A 152 22.11 -0.66 -6.58
C LEU A 152 20.92 0.29 -6.77
N PHE A 153 20.33 0.31 -7.96
CA PHE A 153 19.12 1.07 -8.25
C PHE A 153 17.95 0.61 -7.38
N GLU A 154 17.73 -0.71 -7.25
CA GLU A 154 16.72 -1.27 -6.34
C GLU A 154 16.96 -0.80 -4.89
N VAL A 155 18.19 -0.92 -4.37
CA VAL A 155 18.50 -0.55 -2.98
C VAL A 155 18.27 0.95 -2.73
N ILE A 156 18.82 1.79 -3.60
CA ILE A 156 18.82 3.24 -3.39
C ILE A 156 17.45 3.82 -3.71
N PHE A 157 16.95 3.59 -4.92
CA PHE A 157 15.74 4.28 -5.39
C PHE A 157 14.46 3.60 -4.96
N VAL A 158 14.40 2.27 -5.07
CA VAL A 158 13.17 1.55 -4.75
C VAL A 158 13.04 1.41 -3.23
N GLU A 159 14.01 0.83 -2.55
CA GLU A 159 13.85 0.55 -1.11
C GLU A 159 13.96 1.83 -0.26
N PHE A 160 15.02 2.62 -0.44
CA PHE A 160 15.25 3.82 0.37
C PHE A 160 14.40 5.03 -0.08
N PHE A 161 14.49 5.47 -1.34
CA PHE A 161 13.77 6.68 -1.78
C PHE A 161 12.24 6.51 -1.78
N LEU A 162 11.68 5.36 -2.19
CA LEU A 162 10.22 5.19 -2.09
C LEU A 162 9.74 5.19 -0.63
N SER A 163 10.49 4.57 0.29
CA SER A 163 10.17 4.63 1.72
C SER A 163 10.11 6.08 2.22
N LEU A 164 11.10 6.88 1.85
CA LEU A 164 11.17 8.31 2.17
C LEU A 164 9.99 9.10 1.58
N LEU A 165 9.72 8.93 0.27
CA LEU A 165 8.63 9.60 -0.43
C LEU A 165 7.26 9.20 0.13
N LYS A 166 7.08 7.94 0.53
CA LYS A 166 5.86 7.44 1.18
C LYS A 166 5.61 8.13 2.52
N ILE A 167 6.63 8.19 3.39
CA ILE A 167 6.52 8.89 4.68
C ILE A 167 6.16 10.37 4.45
N TRP A 168 6.79 11.00 3.45
CA TRP A 168 6.52 12.39 3.10
C TRP A 168 5.09 12.61 2.62
N SER A 169 4.62 11.79 1.69
CA SER A 169 3.25 11.84 1.16
C SER A 169 2.24 11.70 2.30
N ASN A 170 2.45 10.72 3.17
CA ASN A 170 1.63 10.47 4.34
C ASN A 170 1.58 11.67 5.33
N VAL A 171 2.75 12.24 5.67
CA VAL A 171 2.83 13.42 6.55
C VAL A 171 2.11 14.62 5.93
N LEU A 172 2.24 14.82 4.61
CA LEU A 172 1.53 15.88 3.91
C LEU A 172 0.02 15.68 3.91
N ILE A 173 -0.46 14.45 3.72
CA ILE A 173 -1.89 14.12 3.79
C ILE A 173 -2.44 14.43 5.18
N ILE A 174 -1.75 13.98 6.24
CA ILE A 174 -2.12 14.31 7.63
C ILE A 174 -2.17 15.84 7.82
N GLY A 175 -1.16 16.56 7.31
CA GLY A 175 -1.12 18.02 7.37
C GLY A 175 -2.29 18.69 6.64
N ILE A 176 -2.69 18.18 5.47
CA ILE A 176 -3.84 18.66 4.70
C ILE A 176 -5.14 18.39 5.47
N SER A 177 -5.34 17.17 5.97
CA SER A 177 -6.53 16.80 6.72
C SER A 177 -6.65 17.62 8.01
N TRP A 178 -5.54 17.82 8.72
CA TRP A 178 -5.48 18.70 9.90
C TRP A 178 -5.84 20.15 9.55
N LEU A 179 -5.35 20.67 8.43
CA LEU A 179 -5.69 22.04 8.00
C LEU A 179 -7.18 22.18 7.70
N ARG A 180 -7.76 21.23 6.97
CA ARG A 180 -9.20 21.22 6.69
C ARG A 180 -10.02 21.13 7.97
N LEU A 181 -9.60 20.28 8.90
CA LEU A 181 -10.24 20.18 10.21
C LEU A 181 -10.17 21.50 10.98
N SER A 182 -9.00 22.14 11.01
CA SER A 182 -8.82 23.45 11.67
C SER A 182 -9.71 24.54 11.08
N LEU A 183 -9.97 24.50 9.76
CA LEU A 183 -10.87 25.45 9.10
C LEU A 183 -12.35 25.18 9.40
N LEU A 184 -12.71 23.97 9.80
CA LEU A 184 -14.06 23.61 10.23
C LEU A 184 -14.30 24.04 11.70
N ILE A 185 -13.34 23.87 12.59
CA ILE A 185 -13.49 24.13 14.03
C ILE A 185 -13.18 25.61 14.38
N LYS A 186 -13.59 26.58 13.55
CA LYS A 186 -13.17 28.01 13.63
C LYS A 186 -13.27 28.67 15.02
N ASP A 187 -14.11 28.15 15.91
CA ASP A 187 -14.42 28.75 17.21
C ASP A 187 -13.64 28.20 18.41
N GLU A 188 -12.84 27.13 18.28
CA GLU A 188 -12.10 26.59 19.42
C GLU A 188 -10.76 27.31 19.66
N PHE A 189 -10.49 27.66 20.92
CA PHE A 189 -9.26 28.33 21.37
C PHE A 189 -7.97 27.64 20.87
N TRP A 190 -7.98 26.31 20.83
CA TRP A 190 -6.86 25.48 20.34
C TRP A 190 -6.54 25.73 18.87
N VAL A 191 -7.56 25.94 18.04
CA VAL A 191 -7.41 26.20 16.59
C VAL A 191 -6.71 27.53 16.34
N LYS A 192 -7.08 28.58 17.09
CA LYS A 192 -6.41 29.90 16.99
C LYS A 192 -4.93 29.80 17.37
N LYS A 193 -4.59 28.98 18.37
CA LYS A 193 -3.19 28.74 18.79
C LYS A 193 -2.41 27.97 17.71
N CYS A 194 -3.01 26.95 17.10
CA CYS A 194 -2.44 26.18 16.00
C CYS A 194 -2.22 27.01 14.73
N ILE A 195 -3.18 27.85 14.34
CA ILE A 195 -3.04 28.76 13.18
C ILE A 195 -1.91 29.76 13.40
N LYS A 196 -1.77 30.30 14.62
CA LYS A 196 -0.62 31.16 14.97
C LYS A 196 0.71 30.41 14.87
N PHE A 197 0.76 29.16 15.35
CA PHE A 197 1.96 28.32 15.26
C PHE A 197 2.34 28.03 13.79
N GLN A 198 1.35 27.75 12.94
CA GLN A 198 1.55 27.49 11.51
C GLN A 198 2.11 28.71 10.76
N ARG A 199 1.69 29.92 11.09
CA ARG A 199 2.15 31.16 10.44
C ARG A 199 3.58 31.55 10.83
N GLN A 200 4.16 30.95 11.87
CA GLN A 200 5.48 31.31 12.38
C GLN A 200 6.60 30.51 11.69
N LYS A 201 7.86 31.01 11.78
CA LYS A 201 9.10 30.32 11.35
C LYS A 201 9.19 28.86 11.87
N LYS A 202 8.49 28.55 12.98
CA LYS A 202 8.41 27.24 13.60
C LYS A 202 7.89 26.14 12.67
N ALA A 203 6.96 26.43 11.75
CA ALA A 203 6.45 25.45 10.80
C ALA A 203 7.54 24.95 9.83
N LYS A 204 8.45 25.83 9.38
CA LYS A 204 9.59 25.46 8.53
C LYS A 204 10.59 24.59 9.30
N ILE A 205 10.83 24.91 10.58
CA ILE A 205 11.72 24.11 11.44
C ILE A 205 11.14 22.72 11.66
N LEU A 206 9.84 22.63 11.96
CA LEU A 206 9.16 21.35 12.12
C LEU A 206 9.20 20.51 10.84
N ALA A 207 8.98 21.12 9.67
CA ALA A 207 9.09 20.41 8.39
C ALA A 207 10.51 19.85 8.15
N LYS A 208 11.56 20.63 8.44
CA LYS A 208 12.95 20.17 8.37
C LYS A 208 13.24 19.02 9.35
N PHE A 209 12.69 19.12 10.55
CA PHE A 209 12.84 18.08 11.57
C PHE A 209 12.15 16.77 11.15
N LEU A 210 10.92 16.85 10.64
CA LEU A 210 10.20 15.69 10.09
C LEU A 210 10.94 15.09 8.89
N PHE A 211 11.57 15.90 8.05
CA PHE A 211 12.43 15.39 6.98
C PHE A 211 13.61 14.58 7.53
N LEU A 212 14.31 15.13 8.51
CA LEU A 212 15.46 14.44 9.12
C LEU A 212 15.02 13.09 9.72
N ILE A 213 13.89 13.08 10.43
CA ILE A 213 13.30 11.84 10.98
C ILE A 213 12.98 10.85 9.87
N SER A 214 12.36 11.30 8.77
CA SER A 214 12.03 10.40 7.66
C SER A 214 13.28 9.75 7.03
N ILE A 215 14.39 10.51 6.91
CA ILE A 215 15.67 9.94 6.47
C ILE A 215 16.18 8.91 7.47
N LEU A 216 16.17 9.24 8.77
CA LEU A 216 16.64 8.34 9.83
C LEU A 216 15.84 7.05 9.90
N ILE A 217 14.53 7.12 9.68
CA ILE A 217 13.65 5.94 9.68
C ILE A 217 13.88 5.06 8.44
N SER A 218 14.15 5.66 7.27
CA SER A 218 14.36 4.91 6.03
C SER A 218 15.79 4.43 5.82
N ILE A 219 16.77 4.94 6.58
CA ILE A 219 18.20 4.62 6.38
C ILE A 219 18.50 3.12 6.57
N ASP A 220 17.70 2.43 7.38
CA ASP A 220 17.78 0.99 7.60
C ASP A 220 17.72 0.20 6.28
N LYS A 221 16.91 0.66 5.32
CA LYS A 221 16.75 0.04 4.00
C LYS A 221 18.05 -0.04 3.20
N LEU A 222 18.95 0.92 3.38
CA LEU A 222 20.28 0.91 2.73
C LEU A 222 21.20 -0.17 3.30
N PHE A 223 20.97 -0.60 4.54
CA PHE A 223 21.78 -1.60 5.23
C PHE A 223 21.15 -3.01 5.21
N ILE A 224 19.82 -3.10 5.06
CA ILE A 224 19.08 -4.36 4.95
C ILE A 224 19.33 -5.08 3.65
N VAL A 225 19.66 -4.37 2.58
CA VAL A 225 19.71 -5.01 1.27
C VAL A 225 21.15 -5.07 0.77
N ARG A 226 21.60 -6.28 0.43
CA ARG A 226 22.97 -6.53 -0.03
C ARG A 226 22.98 -6.80 -1.54
N VAL A 227 23.90 -6.16 -2.24
CA VAL A 227 24.21 -6.51 -3.63
C VAL A 227 24.88 -7.89 -3.67
N ASN A 228 24.35 -8.78 -4.49
CA ASN A 228 24.87 -10.15 -4.63
C ASN A 228 26.17 -10.10 -5.42
N GLU A 229 27.23 -10.71 -4.87
CA GLU A 229 28.55 -10.81 -5.52
C GLU A 229 28.56 -11.92 -6.58
N ASN A 230 27.80 -13.00 -6.33
CA ASN A 230 27.69 -14.12 -7.25
C ASN A 230 26.55 -13.88 -8.26
N LEU A 231 26.93 -13.58 -9.50
CA LEU A 231 25.98 -13.30 -10.60
C LEU A 231 25.40 -14.58 -11.25
N LEU A 232 26.03 -15.73 -10.98
CA LEU A 232 25.67 -17.03 -11.55
C LEU A 232 25.12 -17.94 -10.44
N VAL A 233 23.80 -18.08 -10.40
CA VAL A 233 23.15 -19.16 -9.64
C VAL A 233 23.27 -20.43 -10.48
N ILE A 234 24.07 -21.39 -10.01
CA ILE A 234 24.41 -22.61 -10.75
C ILE A 234 23.33 -23.70 -10.57
N ASP A 235 22.54 -23.63 -9.49
CA ASP A 235 21.55 -24.65 -9.12
C ASP A 235 20.30 -24.00 -8.50
N GLU A 236 19.11 -24.42 -8.96
CA GLU A 236 17.79 -23.93 -8.50
C GLU A 236 17.57 -24.16 -7.01
N ASN A 237 18.25 -25.16 -6.43
CA ASN A 237 18.18 -25.44 -4.99
C ASN A 237 18.82 -24.33 -4.12
N TYR A 238 19.58 -23.41 -4.71
CA TYR A 238 20.23 -22.29 -4.05
C TYR A 238 19.72 -20.95 -4.55
N TYR A 239 18.39 -20.83 -4.65
CA TYR A 239 17.78 -19.57 -5.03
C TYR A 239 18.15 -18.43 -4.05
N GLU A 240 18.77 -17.38 -4.60
CA GLU A 240 19.01 -16.12 -3.91
C GLU A 240 18.19 -15.00 -4.59
N GLU A 241 17.44 -14.23 -3.80
CA GLU A 241 16.81 -13.01 -4.29
C GLU A 241 17.89 -11.99 -4.67
N PHE A 242 17.63 -11.21 -5.74
CA PHE A 242 18.51 -10.14 -6.21
C PHE A 242 17.79 -8.79 -6.10
N PRO A 243 18.37 -7.81 -5.39
CA PRO A 243 19.42 -7.97 -4.39
C PRO A 243 18.95 -8.79 -3.18
N ASN A 244 19.88 -9.37 -2.42
CA ASN A 244 19.58 -10.22 -1.28
C ASN A 244 19.00 -9.39 -0.14
N LYS A 245 17.69 -9.55 0.10
CA LYS A 245 16.94 -8.86 1.17
C LYS A 245 16.99 -9.59 2.51
N ASN A 246 17.52 -10.82 2.55
CA ASN A 246 17.61 -11.67 3.74
C ASN A 246 18.90 -11.45 4.55
N SER A 247 19.39 -10.20 4.62
CA SER A 247 20.62 -9.91 5.37
C SER A 247 20.45 -10.01 6.89
N PHE A 248 19.21 -9.97 7.38
CA PHE A 248 18.85 -10.11 8.79
C PHE A 248 18.13 -11.43 9.06
N ILE A 249 18.91 -12.48 9.31
CA ILE A 249 18.38 -13.66 10.00
C ILE A 249 18.71 -13.48 11.47
N SER A 250 17.70 -13.16 12.28
CA SER A 250 17.85 -13.15 13.73
C SER A 250 18.38 -14.51 14.18
N VAL A 251 19.32 -14.52 15.13
CA VAL A 251 19.92 -15.74 15.70
C VAL A 251 18.86 -16.71 16.19
N LEU A 252 17.68 -16.21 16.60
CA LEU A 252 16.53 -17.01 17.05
C LEU A 252 15.86 -17.84 15.93
N TYR A 253 15.96 -17.41 14.67
CA TYR A 253 15.39 -18.10 13.51
C TYR A 253 16.44 -18.85 12.69
N ARG A 254 17.71 -18.78 13.10
CA ARG A 254 18.76 -19.59 12.49
C ARG A 254 18.58 -21.00 13.02
N ASP A 255 17.99 -21.86 12.20
CA ASP A 255 17.95 -23.28 12.52
C ASP A 255 19.40 -23.77 12.66
N ILE A 256 19.80 -24.09 13.90
CA ILE A 256 21.16 -24.48 14.29
C ILE A 256 21.61 -25.72 13.49
N ASN A 257 20.66 -26.49 12.96
CA ASN A 257 20.90 -27.71 12.20
C ASN A 257 20.91 -27.50 10.68
N SER A 258 20.59 -26.31 10.18
CA SER A 258 20.67 -26.04 8.75
C SER A 258 22.13 -25.95 8.31
N LYS A 259 22.67 -27.06 7.81
CA LYS A 259 23.93 -27.14 7.05
C LYS A 259 23.92 -26.34 5.74
N GLN A 260 22.96 -25.42 5.56
CA GLN A 260 22.95 -24.47 4.45
C GLN A 260 24.06 -23.45 4.71
N GLY A 261 25.22 -23.78 4.14
CA GLY A 261 26.51 -23.17 4.41
C GLY A 261 26.53 -21.66 4.27
N ASN A 262 27.46 -21.05 5.02
CA ASN A 262 28.08 -19.74 4.80
C ASN A 262 27.24 -18.68 4.06
N LYS A 263 25.94 -18.55 4.37
CA LYS A 263 25.23 -17.31 4.06
C LYS A 263 25.88 -16.25 4.94
N ASN A 264 26.64 -15.38 4.29
CA ASN A 264 27.40 -14.28 4.90
C ASN A 264 26.42 -13.28 5.52
N VAL A 265 25.92 -13.60 6.72
CA VAL A 265 25.10 -12.71 7.54
C VAL A 265 25.96 -11.51 7.91
N LEU A 266 25.59 -10.34 7.40
CA LEU A 266 26.41 -9.12 7.49
C LEU A 266 26.48 -8.57 8.91
N PHE A 267 25.38 -8.71 9.65
CA PHE A 267 25.26 -8.23 11.02
C PHE A 267 24.86 -9.39 11.92
N THR A 268 25.75 -9.76 12.83
CA THR A 268 25.47 -10.72 13.91
C THR A 268 25.47 -9.99 15.26
N GLY A 269 24.80 -10.56 16.26
CA GLY A 269 24.76 -10.01 17.62
C GLY A 269 23.85 -8.78 17.79
N LYS A 270 24.23 -7.85 18.69
CA LYS A 270 23.37 -6.73 19.12
C LYS A 270 23.02 -5.74 17.99
N ILE A 271 23.87 -5.61 16.97
CA ILE A 271 23.67 -4.66 15.86
C ILE A 271 22.48 -5.10 14.98
N SER A 272 22.30 -6.40 14.76
CA SER A 272 21.14 -6.89 13.97
C SER A 272 19.81 -6.61 14.67
N TYR A 273 19.79 -6.61 16.01
CA TYR A 273 18.61 -6.24 16.78
C TYR A 273 18.23 -4.76 16.59
N ILE A 274 19.23 -3.86 16.49
CA ILE A 274 18.98 -2.44 16.24
C ILE A 274 18.32 -2.25 14.87
N PHE A 275 18.84 -2.89 13.81
CA PHE A 275 18.25 -2.79 12.47
C PHE A 275 16.87 -3.44 12.39
N TYR A 276 16.68 -4.58 13.06
CA TYR A 276 15.36 -5.20 13.17
C TYR A 276 14.36 -4.26 13.87
N LEU A 277 14.77 -3.63 14.98
CA LEU A 277 13.94 -2.67 15.70
C LEU A 277 13.63 -1.45 14.82
N LEU A 278 14.61 -0.91 14.08
CA LEU A 278 14.39 0.19 13.14
C LEU A 278 13.39 -0.19 12.04
N ASN A 279 13.54 -1.37 11.43
CA ASN A 279 12.62 -1.87 10.40
C ASN A 279 11.21 -2.09 10.97
N PHE A 280 11.11 -2.63 12.20
CA PHE A 280 9.83 -2.79 12.89
C PHE A 280 9.18 -1.45 13.22
N VAL A 281 9.96 -0.48 13.72
CA VAL A 281 9.48 0.89 13.98
C VAL A 281 9.04 1.56 12.67
N ASN A 282 9.78 1.38 11.57
CA ASN A 282 9.42 1.87 10.26
C ASN A 282 8.07 1.27 9.80
N PHE A 283 7.90 -0.04 9.90
CA PHE A 283 6.63 -0.71 9.60
C PHE A 283 5.47 -0.18 10.46
N ILE A 284 5.62 -0.13 11.78
CA ILE A 284 4.56 0.36 12.68
C ILE A 284 4.23 1.82 12.41
N LEU A 285 5.23 2.70 12.25
CA LEU A 285 4.98 4.11 12.03
C LEU A 285 4.39 4.37 10.64
N ASN A 286 4.99 3.80 9.59
CA ASN A 286 4.68 4.14 8.21
C ASN A 286 3.44 3.42 7.68
N ASP A 287 3.26 2.14 8.03
CA ASP A 287 2.18 1.32 7.47
C ASP A 287 0.94 1.31 8.36
N VAL A 288 1.11 1.28 9.68
CA VAL A 288 -0.01 1.10 10.62
C VAL A 288 -0.46 2.42 11.24
N PHE A 289 0.44 3.10 11.96
CA PHE A 289 0.11 4.25 12.79
C PHE A 289 -0.39 5.44 11.96
N ILE A 290 0.32 5.77 10.89
CA ILE A 290 -0.06 6.86 9.98
C ILE A 290 -1.44 6.60 9.36
N TYR A 291 -1.71 5.37 8.92
CA TYR A 291 -2.99 5.02 8.32
C TYR A 291 -4.13 5.16 9.33
N LEU A 292 -3.94 4.65 10.54
CA LEU A 292 -4.90 4.79 11.62
C LEU A 292 -5.15 6.26 11.98
N LEU A 293 -4.09 7.08 12.04
CA LEU A 293 -4.18 8.51 12.31
C LEU A 293 -4.98 9.24 11.23
N MET A 294 -4.75 8.93 9.94
CA MET A 294 -5.54 9.48 8.83
C MET A 294 -7.02 9.13 8.99
N LEU A 295 -7.34 7.86 9.26
CA LEU A 295 -8.71 7.39 9.47
C LEU A 295 -9.39 8.10 10.63
N ILE A 296 -8.70 8.29 11.76
CA ILE A 296 -9.21 9.03 12.92
C ILE A 296 -9.52 10.49 12.54
N ILE A 297 -8.61 11.17 11.86
CA ILE A 297 -8.81 12.58 11.45
C ILE A 297 -10.00 12.69 10.50
N ASP A 298 -10.16 11.75 9.57
CA ASP A 298 -11.28 11.75 8.63
C ASP A 298 -12.63 11.50 9.33
N ILE A 299 -12.68 10.57 10.31
CA ILE A 299 -13.87 10.37 11.16
C ILE A 299 -14.25 11.65 11.90
N ILE A 300 -13.27 12.30 12.53
CA ILE A 300 -13.49 13.55 13.26
C ILE A 300 -13.99 14.64 12.30
N MET A 301 -13.38 14.77 11.13
CA MET A 301 -13.78 15.73 10.11
C MET A 301 -15.23 15.50 9.64
N VAL A 302 -15.62 14.25 9.36
CA VAL A 302 -17.00 13.89 8.99
C VAL A 302 -17.98 14.21 10.12
N TYR A 303 -17.61 13.94 11.38
CA TYR A 303 -18.43 14.28 12.54
C TYR A 303 -18.70 15.80 12.63
N TYR A 304 -17.66 16.62 12.54
CA TYR A 304 -17.80 18.08 12.58
C TYR A 304 -18.55 18.62 11.36
N LEU A 305 -18.34 18.05 10.17
CA LEU A 305 -19.08 18.43 8.97
C LEU A 305 -20.58 18.15 9.13
N LYS A 306 -20.96 16.98 9.66
CA LYS A 306 -22.36 16.64 9.96
C LYS A 306 -22.97 17.62 10.97
N LYS A 307 -22.22 17.98 12.02
CA LYS A 307 -22.65 18.96 13.02
C LYS A 307 -22.95 20.32 12.38
N GLN A 308 -22.07 20.82 11.50
CA GLN A 308 -22.30 22.07 10.79
C GLN A 308 -23.48 22.02 9.81
N ILE A 309 -23.65 20.91 9.08
CA ILE A 309 -24.79 20.74 8.17
C ILE A 309 -26.11 20.74 8.95
N LYS A 310 -26.15 20.10 10.12
CA LYS A 310 -27.34 20.10 10.99
C LYS A 310 -27.66 21.52 11.49
N ALA A 311 -26.66 22.24 11.99
CA ALA A 311 -26.83 23.63 12.41
C ALA A 311 -27.36 24.53 11.28
N LYS A 312 -26.84 24.38 10.04
CA LYS A 312 -27.35 25.10 8.87
C LYS A 312 -28.79 24.71 8.51
N LYS A 313 -29.17 23.44 8.63
CA LYS A 313 -30.55 22.98 8.40
C LYS A 313 -31.51 23.58 9.43
N ASP A 314 -31.11 23.63 10.70
CA ASP A 314 -31.92 24.19 11.78
C ASP A 314 -32.10 25.71 11.61
N LEU A 315 -31.05 26.42 11.21
CA LEU A 315 -31.13 27.84 10.83
C LEU A 315 -32.08 28.05 9.64
N ARG A 316 -31.99 27.22 8.60
CA ARG A 316 -32.88 27.32 7.43
C ARG A 316 -34.34 27.06 7.77
N LYS A 317 -34.61 26.14 8.71
CA LYS A 317 -35.97 25.90 9.24
C LYS A 317 -36.47 27.13 9.99
N LYS A 318 -35.68 27.69 10.91
CA LYS A 318 -36.03 28.94 11.63
C LYS A 318 -36.30 30.11 10.67
N CYS A 319 -35.46 30.31 9.66
CA CYS A 319 -35.66 31.36 8.64
C CYS A 319 -36.92 31.15 7.77
N LYS A 320 -37.40 29.92 7.59
CA LYS A 320 -38.66 29.66 6.87
C LYS A 320 -39.88 29.96 7.73
N THR A 321 -39.77 29.82 9.04
CA THR A 321 -40.88 30.09 9.98
C THR A 321 -40.97 31.59 10.32
N ASP A 322 -39.85 32.32 10.30
CA ASP A 322 -39.81 33.77 10.51
C ASP A 322 -39.64 34.56 9.19
N ASN A 323 -40.76 35.02 8.61
CA ASN A 323 -40.76 35.93 7.45
C ASN A 323 -39.93 37.21 7.68
N LYS A 324 -39.79 37.64 8.94
CA LYS A 324 -38.97 38.81 9.32
C LYS A 324 -37.47 38.53 9.18
N PHE A 325 -37.03 37.30 9.46
CA PHE A 325 -35.62 36.90 9.40
C PHE A 325 -35.13 36.70 7.96
N LYS A 326 -36.01 36.22 7.07
CA LYS A 326 -35.73 36.08 5.65
C LYS A 326 -35.36 37.43 5.01
N LYS A 327 -36.10 38.49 5.35
CA LYS A 327 -35.87 39.85 4.84
C LYS A 327 -34.54 40.46 5.33
N SER A 328 -34.11 40.13 6.56
CA SER A 328 -32.80 40.55 7.08
C SER A 328 -31.62 39.77 6.49
N LEU A 329 -31.81 38.50 6.10
CA LEU A 329 -30.76 37.70 5.46
C LEU A 329 -30.52 38.16 4.01
N GLU A 330 -31.60 38.42 3.26
CA GLU A 330 -31.54 38.97 1.89
C GLU A 330 -30.84 40.35 1.86
N ASN A 331 -31.04 41.19 2.88
CA ASN A 331 -30.35 42.48 3.02
C ASN A 331 -28.87 42.37 3.43
N LEU A 332 -28.43 41.21 3.93
CA LEU A 332 -27.04 40.97 4.35
C LEU A 332 -26.24 40.36 3.20
N GLU A 333 -26.85 39.49 2.41
CA GLU A 333 -26.25 38.94 1.19
C GLU A 333 -26.06 40.03 0.11
N SER A 334 -27.00 40.98 -0.03
CA SER A 334 -26.87 42.12 -0.97
C SER A 334 -25.82 43.18 -0.58
N LYS A 335 -25.28 43.11 0.65
CA LYS A 335 -24.17 43.95 1.11
C LYS A 335 -22.80 43.28 0.98
N ILE A 336 -22.77 41.97 0.77
CA ILE A 336 -21.55 41.17 0.67
C ILE A 336 -21.18 40.89 -0.80
N SER A 337 -22.17 40.85 -1.69
CA SER A 337 -21.98 40.99 -3.15
C SER A 337 -21.67 42.43 -3.51
#